data_AF-A0A0A9XEA4-F1
#
_entry.id   AF-A0A0A9XEA4-F1
#
_cell.length_a   1.000
_cell.length_b   1.000
_cell.length_c   1.000
_cell.angle_alpha   90.00
_cell.angle_beta   90.00
_cell.angle_gamma   90.00
#
_symmetry.space_group_name_H-M   'P 1'
#
loop_
_entity.id
_entity.type
_entity.pdbx_description
1 polymer ?
#
loop_
_entity_poly.entity_id
_entity_poly.type
_entity_poly.pdbx_seq_one_letter_code
_entity_poly.pdbx_strand_id
1 'polypeptide(L)'
;MRRVNQAYVIATTTKVQLPDTMQSILGSIDDGFFTSTKKRSKHQQPTSNGQFFEGDTKVAGNGAGLDKDTNAKGRAEKQQEVDTALLPAIKEMGNIFTSYLHTPFSLTNGQYPHMLRF
;
A
#
# COMPACT_ATOMS: atom_id res chain seq x y z
N MET A 1 -1.69 -2.12 2.67
CA MET A 1 -2.28 -2.20 1.32
C MET A 1 -1.85 -1.01 0.49
N ARG A 2 -1.61 -1.21 -0.81
CA ARG A 2 -1.10 -0.19 -1.73
C ARG A 2 -1.58 -0.47 -3.17
N ARG A 3 -1.88 0.58 -3.94
CA ARG A 3 -2.07 0.48 -5.40
C ARG A 3 -0.73 0.53 -6.12
N VAL A 4 -0.54 -0.35 -7.09
CA VAL A 4 0.66 -0.45 -7.92
C VAL A 4 0.24 -0.65 -9.37
N ASN A 5 0.92 0.03 -10.30
CA ASN A 5 0.69 -0.16 -11.73
C ASN A 5 1.36 -1.47 -12.19
N GLN A 6 0.63 -2.27 -12.95
CA GLN A 6 1.08 -3.58 -13.46
C GLN A 6 2.41 -3.51 -14.22
N ALA A 7 2.69 -2.43 -14.94
CA ALA A 7 3.96 -2.26 -15.66
C ALA A 7 5.20 -2.25 -14.74
N TYR A 8 5.01 -2.05 -13.43
CA TYR A 8 6.07 -2.01 -12.42
C TYR A 8 6.11 -3.27 -11.54
N VAL A 9 5.39 -4.33 -11.92
CA VAL A 9 5.34 -5.59 -11.17
C VAL A 9 5.72 -6.74 -12.09
N ILE A 10 6.50 -7.68 -11.55
CA ILE A 10 6.76 -8.96 -12.20
C ILE A 10 5.77 -9.97 -11.63
N ALA A 11 4.92 -10.53 -12.49
CA ALA A 11 4.02 -11.60 -12.08
C ALA A 11 4.81 -12.91 -11.98
N THR A 12 4.91 -13.46 -10.78
CA THR A 12 5.55 -14.76 -10.56
C THR A 12 4.58 -15.91 -10.81
N THR A 13 5.13 -17.11 -11.04
CA THR A 13 4.39 -18.35 -11.29
C THR A 13 3.58 -18.83 -10.09
N THR A 14 3.94 -18.44 -8.88
CA THR A 14 3.27 -18.86 -7.65
C THR A 14 1.88 -18.24 -7.55
N LYS A 15 0.86 -19.09 -7.39
CA LYS A 15 -0.54 -18.67 -7.25
C LYS A 15 -1.06 -19.01 -5.86
N VAL A 16 -1.81 -18.09 -5.26
CA VAL A 16 -2.53 -18.29 -4.01
C VAL A 16 -4.02 -18.23 -4.32
N GLN A 17 -4.77 -19.21 -3.84
CA GLN A 17 -6.23 -19.20 -4.00
C GLN A 17 -6.83 -18.11 -3.10
N LEU A 18 -7.63 -17.24 -3.70
CA LEU A 18 -8.29 -16.15 -2.97
C LEU A 18 -9.59 -16.68 -2.37
N PRO A 19 -9.86 -16.43 -1.08
CA PRO A 19 -11.13 -16.83 -0.49
C PRO A 19 -12.27 -15.97 -1.05
N ASP A 20 -13.48 -16.54 -1.16
CA ASP A 20 -14.65 -15.87 -1.73
C ASP A 20 -15.02 -14.56 -1.02
N THR A 21 -14.67 -14.47 0.27
CA THR A 21 -14.87 -13.27 1.10
C THR A 21 -14.08 -12.05 0.61
N MET A 22 -13.00 -12.24 -0.17
CA MET A 22 -12.19 -11.15 -0.72
C MET A 22 -12.97 -10.23 -1.66
N GLN A 23 -13.89 -10.78 -2.47
CA GLN A 23 -14.63 -9.97 -3.45
C GLN A 23 -15.50 -8.92 -2.77
N SER A 24 -16.14 -9.29 -1.66
CA SER A 24 -16.96 -8.37 -0.85
C SER A 24 -16.11 -7.27 -0.21
N ILE A 25 -14.95 -7.63 0.36
CA ILE A 25 -14.06 -6.68 1.02
C ILE A 25 -13.49 -5.67 0.02
N LEU A 26 -13.03 -6.15 -1.15
CA LEU A 26 -12.47 -5.32 -2.21
C LEU A 26 -13.51 -4.41 -2.86
N GLY A 27 -14.79 -4.80 -2.90
CA GLY A 27 -15.87 -3.94 -3.41
C GLY A 27 -16.03 -2.63 -2.63
N SER A 28 -15.57 -2.58 -1.37
CA SER A 28 -15.57 -1.35 -0.56
C SER A 28 -14.34 -0.46 -0.78
N ILE A 29 -13.34 -0.93 -1.53
CA ILE A 29 -12.04 -0.26 -1.72
C ILE A 29 -11.97 0.31 -3.14
N ASP A 30 -12.32 1.58 -3.28
CA ASP A 30 -12.25 2.31 -4.55
C ASP A 30 -11.01 3.24 -4.64
N ASP A 31 -10.77 3.82 -5.81
CA ASP A 31 -9.66 4.75 -6.07
C ASP A 31 -9.63 5.94 -5.12
N GLY A 32 -10.80 6.39 -4.66
CA GLY A 32 -10.97 7.41 -3.63
C GLY A 32 -10.32 7.06 -2.29
N PHE A 33 -10.33 5.77 -1.90
CA PHE A 33 -9.79 5.28 -0.62
C PHE A 33 -8.29 5.55 -0.48
N PHE A 34 -7.56 5.48 -1.59
CA PHE A 34 -6.12 5.67 -1.64
C PHE A 34 -5.70 7.10 -1.97
N THR A 35 -6.64 8.02 -2.16
CA THR A 35 -6.28 9.42 -2.36
C THR A 35 -5.56 9.94 -1.11
N SER A 36 -4.44 10.62 -1.32
CA SER A 36 -3.76 11.34 -0.25
C SER A 36 -4.49 12.66 -0.06
N THR A 37 -4.80 13.01 1.19
CA THR A 37 -5.26 14.36 1.53
C THR A 37 -4.15 15.32 1.11
N LYS A 38 -4.40 16.10 0.04
CA LYS A 38 -3.39 16.99 -0.54
C LYS A 38 -2.86 17.91 0.56
N LYS A 39 -1.54 17.88 0.80
CA LYS A 39 -0.88 18.99 1.48
C LYS A 39 -1.11 20.23 0.59
N ARG A 40 -1.48 21.35 1.20
CA ARG A 40 -1.71 22.64 0.53
C ARG A 40 -0.60 22.89 -0.50
N SER A 41 -1.00 23.30 -1.71
CA SER A 41 -0.08 23.66 -2.79
C SER A 41 0.91 24.72 -2.33
N LYS A 42 2.18 24.56 -2.72
CA LYS A 42 3.34 25.41 -2.47
C LYS A 42 3.26 26.79 -3.18
N HIS A 43 2.09 27.42 -3.17
CA HIS A 43 1.83 28.74 -3.78
C HIS A 43 1.25 29.77 -2.80
N GLN A 44 1.10 29.41 -1.51
CA GLN A 44 1.05 30.40 -0.44
C GLN A 44 2.47 30.55 0.11
N GLN A 45 3.20 31.52 -0.44
CA GLN A 45 4.51 31.95 0.06
C GLN A 45 4.37 32.39 1.52
N PRO A 46 5.06 31.76 2.49
CA PRO A 46 5.23 32.37 3.80
C PRO A 46 6.31 33.46 3.68
N THR A 47 5.89 34.71 3.74
CA THR A 47 6.82 35.81 4.01
C THR A 47 7.36 35.64 5.44
N SER A 48 8.68 35.51 5.57
CA SER A 48 9.49 35.48 6.80
C SER A 48 9.78 34.10 7.44
N ASN A 49 11.04 34.02 7.89
CA ASN A 49 11.82 32.85 8.28
C ASN A 49 11.44 32.26 9.65
N GLY A 50 10.25 31.66 9.80
CA GLY A 50 9.90 31.00 11.07
C GLY A 50 8.87 29.88 11.00
N GLN A 51 7.89 29.92 10.10
CA GLN A 51 6.74 29.00 10.17
C GLN A 51 6.86 27.71 9.35
N PHE A 52 8.02 27.41 8.76
CA PHE A 52 8.19 26.24 7.88
C PHE A 52 8.03 24.89 8.61
N PHE A 53 8.29 24.84 9.92
CA PHE A 53 8.26 23.60 10.72
C PHE A 53 6.96 23.40 11.54
N GLU A 54 6.05 24.37 11.60
CA GLU A 54 4.83 24.29 12.43
C GLU A 54 3.56 23.87 11.64
N GLY A 55 3.66 23.70 10.33
CA GLY A 55 2.50 23.47 9.45
C GLY A 55 2.11 22.01 9.19
N ASP A 56 2.73 21.02 9.83
CA ASP A 56 2.47 19.61 9.50
C ASP A 56 1.17 19.04 10.10
N THR A 57 0.41 19.83 10.88
CA THR A 57 -0.78 19.37 11.63
C THR A 57 -2.12 20.02 11.24
N LYS A 58 -2.20 20.92 10.24
CA LYS A 58 -3.49 21.56 9.88
C LYS A 58 -3.78 21.48 8.37
N VAL A 59 -4.48 20.44 7.97
CA VAL A 59 -5.00 20.27 6.60
C VAL A 59 -6.41 20.84 6.52
N ALA A 60 -6.53 22.05 5.95
CA ALA A 60 -7.80 22.61 5.49
C ALA A 60 -7.72 22.91 3.98
N GLY A 61 -8.63 22.28 3.21
CA GLY A 61 -9.01 22.73 1.86
C GLY A 61 -9.23 21.64 0.79
N ASN A 62 -10.50 21.28 0.57
CA ASN A 62 -11.16 20.68 -0.59
C ASN A 62 -10.83 19.21 -0.98
N GLY A 63 -11.53 18.30 -0.30
CA GLY A 63 -11.57 16.86 -0.58
C GLY A 63 -11.48 16.07 0.72
N ALA A 64 -12.63 15.88 1.38
CA ALA A 64 -12.85 15.11 2.61
C ALA A 64 -11.66 15.09 3.59
N GLY A 65 -11.62 16.12 4.43
CA GLY A 65 -10.70 16.20 5.55
C GLY A 65 -10.86 15.00 6.46
N LEU A 66 -9.79 14.22 6.58
CA LEU A 66 -9.50 13.39 7.71
C LEU A 66 -7.98 13.49 7.92
N ASP A 67 -7.59 13.95 9.11
CA ASP A 67 -6.24 13.92 9.64
C ASP A 67 -5.46 12.71 9.10
N LYS A 68 -4.18 12.87 8.78
CA LYS A 68 -3.32 11.73 8.40
C LYS A 68 -3.49 10.55 9.37
N ASP A 69 -3.72 10.86 10.64
CA ASP A 69 -3.93 9.90 11.73
C ASP A 69 -5.29 9.19 11.66
N THR A 70 -6.36 9.85 11.20
CA THR A 70 -7.69 9.24 11.09
C THR A 70 -7.84 8.42 9.81
N ASN A 71 -7.24 8.87 8.70
CA ASN A 71 -7.11 8.08 7.49
C ASN A 71 -6.23 6.82 7.72
N ALA A 72 -5.14 6.96 8.48
CA ALA A 72 -4.30 5.84 8.86
C ALA A 72 -5.06 4.78 9.69
N LYS A 73 -5.92 5.19 10.62
CA LYS A 73 -6.76 4.27 11.41
C LYS A 73 -7.75 3.50 10.54
N GLY A 74 -8.53 4.19 9.69
CA GLY A 74 -9.47 3.51 8.78
C GLY A 74 -8.77 2.57 7.79
N ARG A 75 -7.56 2.93 7.33
CA ARG A 75 -6.73 2.04 6.49
C ARG A 75 -6.20 0.84 7.26
N ALA A 76 -5.84 1.01 8.53
CA ALA A 76 -5.36 -0.08 9.38
C ALA A 76 -6.45 -1.11 9.67
N GLU A 77 -7.69 -0.66 9.93
CA GLU A 77 -8.83 -1.56 10.14
C GLU A 77 -9.13 -2.40 8.90
N LYS A 78 -9.18 -1.77 7.73
CA LYS A 78 -9.33 -2.49 6.45
C LYS A 78 -8.15 -3.40 6.13
N GLN A 79 -6.94 -3.02 6.53
CA GLN A 79 -5.76 -3.89 6.43
C GLN A 79 -5.92 -5.16 7.25
N GLN A 80 -6.37 -5.02 8.50
CA GLN A 80 -6.60 -6.16 9.39
C GLN A 80 -7.68 -7.09 8.82
N GLU A 81 -8.77 -6.54 8.29
CA GLU A 81 -9.85 -7.32 7.65
C GLU A 81 -9.33 -8.17 6.47
N VAL A 82 -8.56 -7.56 5.57
CA VAL A 82 -7.97 -8.24 4.40
C VAL A 82 -6.93 -9.28 4.82
N ASP A 83 -6.00 -8.90 5.70
CA ASP A 83 -4.91 -9.79 6.13
C ASP A 83 -5.47 -11.00 6.89
N THR A 84 -6.47 -10.81 7.75
CA THR A 84 -7.12 -11.91 8.50
C THR A 84 -7.69 -12.97 7.57
N ALA A 85 -8.26 -12.56 6.44
CA ALA A 85 -8.82 -13.49 5.47
C ALA A 85 -7.76 -14.13 4.55
N LEU A 86 -6.62 -13.47 4.28
CA LEU A 86 -5.53 -14.02 3.45
C LEU A 86 -4.55 -14.92 4.23
N LEU A 87 -4.33 -14.65 5.51
CA LEU A 87 -3.36 -15.38 6.34
C LEU A 87 -3.57 -16.92 6.36
N PRO A 88 -4.79 -17.47 6.39
CA PRO A 88 -5.00 -18.92 6.31
C PRO A 88 -4.46 -19.49 5.00
N ALA A 89 -4.84 -18.92 3.86
CA ALA A 89 -4.39 -19.37 2.53
C ALA A 89 -2.86 -19.27 2.36
N ILE A 90 -2.24 -18.23 2.94
CA ILE A 90 -0.77 -18.08 2.93
C ILE A 90 -0.10 -19.16 3.80
N LYS A 91 -0.68 -19.47 4.97
CA LYS A 91 -0.13 -20.51 5.87
C LYS A 91 -0.27 -21.91 5.30
N GLU A 92 -1.32 -22.19 4.55
CA GLU A 92 -1.50 -23.47 3.84
C GLU A 92 -0.39 -23.76 2.81
N MET A 93 0.19 -22.71 2.21
CA MET A 93 1.33 -22.83 1.30
C MET A 93 2.65 -23.19 2.01
N GLY A 94 2.67 -23.20 3.35
CA GLY A 94 3.80 -23.60 4.17
C GLY A 94 4.80 -22.48 4.51
N ASN A 95 5.70 -22.78 5.46
CA ASN A 95 6.63 -21.81 6.05
C ASN A 95 7.72 -21.30 5.08
N ILE A 96 7.96 -22.02 3.97
CA ILE A 96 8.88 -21.55 2.93
C ILE A 96 8.26 -20.37 2.18
N PHE A 97 6.95 -20.42 1.94
CA PHE A 97 6.24 -19.35 1.23
C PHE A 97 6.17 -18.05 2.06
N THR A 98 5.96 -18.15 3.38
CA THR A 98 6.04 -16.99 4.28
C THR A 98 7.44 -16.37 4.29
N SER A 99 8.48 -17.20 4.28
CA SER A 99 9.88 -16.75 4.17
C SER A 99 10.17 -16.09 2.82
N TYR A 100 9.59 -16.62 1.74
CA TYR A 100 9.67 -16.04 0.40
C TYR A 100 9.05 -14.63 0.37
N LEU A 101 7.85 -14.43 0.93
CA LEU A 101 7.20 -13.11 1.00
C LEU A 101 7.98 -12.09 1.84
N HIS A 102 8.72 -12.54 2.85
CA HIS A 102 9.57 -11.67 3.67
C HIS A 102 10.86 -11.24 2.95
N THR A 103 11.32 -12.02 1.98
CA THR A 103 12.62 -11.81 1.34
C THR A 103 12.51 -10.82 0.17
N PRO A 104 13.29 -9.73 0.14
CA PRO A 104 13.30 -8.83 -1.01
C PRO A 104 13.95 -9.48 -2.23
N PHE A 105 13.38 -9.25 -3.41
CA PHE A 105 14.02 -9.65 -4.66
C PHE A 105 15.24 -8.77 -4.96
N SER A 106 16.38 -9.41 -5.24
CA SER A 106 17.60 -8.75 -5.67
C SER A 106 18.35 -9.64 -6.66
N LEU A 107 19.17 -9.03 -7.51
CA LEU A 107 20.04 -9.75 -8.43
C LEU A 107 21.46 -9.73 -7.90
N THR A 108 22.11 -10.89 -7.93
CA THR A 108 23.55 -11.00 -7.66
C THR A 108 24.34 -11.02 -8.97
N ASN A 109 25.65 -10.82 -8.88
CA ASN A 109 26.53 -10.86 -10.04
C ASN A 109 26.40 -12.22 -10.76
N GLY A 110 26.17 -12.16 -12.07
CA GLY A 110 25.97 -13.35 -12.92
C GLY A 110 24.51 -13.79 -13.08
N GLN A 111 23.54 -13.14 -12.41
CA GLN A 111 22.12 -13.36 -12.67
C GLN A 111 21.58 -12.40 -13.73
N TYR A 112 20.99 -12.95 -14.78
CA TYR A 112 20.46 -12.17 -15.90
C TYR A 112 18.93 -12.24 -15.95
N PRO A 113 18.19 -11.12 -15.86
CA PRO A 113 16.72 -11.13 -15.80
C PRO A 113 16.03 -11.84 -16.96
N HIS A 114 16.59 -11.77 -18.17
CA HIS A 114 16.04 -12.42 -19.36
C HIS A 114 16.22 -13.95 -19.36
N MET A 115 17.08 -14.49 -18.48
CA MET A 115 17.25 -15.92 -18.28
C MET A 115 16.42 -16.45 -17.11
N LEU A 116 15.93 -15.56 -16.24
CA LEU A 116 15.11 -15.93 -15.09
C LEU A 116 13.67 -16.22 -15.54
N ARG A 117 13.08 -17.25 -14.94
CA ARG A 117 11.64 -17.53 -15.01
C ARG A 117 11.02 -17.10 -13.70
N PHE A 118 10.00 -16.26 -13.80
CA PHE A 118 9.29 -15.70 -12.66
C PHE A 118 8.03 -16.50 -12.42
#